data_AF-A0A0K2RJ93-F1
#
_entry.id   AF-A0A0K2RJ93-F1
#
_cell.length_a   1.000
_cell.length_b   1.000
_cell.length_c   1.000
_cell.angle_alpha   90.00
_cell.angle_beta   90.00
_cell.angle_gamma   90.00
#
_symmetry.space_group_name_H-M   'P 1'
#
loop_
_entity.id
_entity.type
_entity.pdbx_description
1 polymer ?
#
loop_
_entity_poly.entity_id
_entity_poly.type
_entity_poly.pdbx_seq_one_letter_code
_entity_poly.pdbx_strand_id
1 'polypeptide(L)' 'MFNPGRSDEVRTLKANARKVKAGDIVRLAVGGGGGFGDVSQRSRDEITYDIVNRFITEDFAKTHYGY' A
#
# COMPACT_ATOMS: atom_id res chain seq x y z
N MET A 1 9.57 4.31 7.77
CA MET A 1 9.30 3.98 9.18
C MET A 1 10.32 2.96 9.66
N PHE A 2 10.79 3.08 10.90
CA PHE A 2 11.71 2.13 11.54
C PHE A 2 10.99 1.40 12.66
N ASN A 3 11.22 0.10 12.80
CA ASN A 3 10.72 -0.76 13.87
C ASN A 3 9.20 -0.65 14.13
N PRO A 4 8.33 -0.80 13.10
CA PRO A 4 6.88 -0.78 13.28
C PRO A 4 6.42 -1.72 14.39
N GLY A 5 5.62 -1.22 15.34
CA GLY A 5 5.01 -2.00 16.42
C GLY A 5 5.95 -2.34 17.59
N ARG A 6 7.19 -1.84 17.59
CA ARG A 6 8.13 -1.99 18.72
C ARG A 6 8.16 -0.73 19.58
N SER A 7 8.67 -0.86 20.80
CA SER A 7 8.88 0.28 21.70
C SER A 7 9.86 1.31 21.15
N ASP A 8 10.71 0.94 20.19
CA ASP A 8 11.66 1.81 19.50
C ASP A 8 11.20 2.20 18.07
N GLU A 9 9.89 2.21 17.80
CA GLU A 9 9.33 2.67 16.53
C GLU A 9 9.67 4.15 16.26
N VAL A 10 10.09 4.46 15.03
CA VAL A 10 10.26 5.84 14.59
C VAL A 10 9.60 6.09 13.23
N ARG A 11 8.70 7.08 13.20
CA ARG A 11 8.05 7.60 12.00
C ARG A 11 8.77 8.85 11.53
N THR A 12 9.27 8.81 10.30
CA THR A 12 9.92 9.97 9.67
C THR A 12 9.69 9.92 8.16
N LEU A 13 9.64 11.10 7.55
CA LEU A 13 9.59 11.28 6.09
C LEU A 13 10.98 11.18 5.47
N LYS A 14 12.02 11.63 6.18
CA LYS A 14 13.42 11.64 5.72
C LYS A 14 14.32 10.91 6.71
N ALA A 15 15.24 10.09 6.20
CA ALA A 15 16.09 9.22 7.01
C ALA A 15 17.54 9.13 6.51
N ASN A 16 18.03 10.17 5.84
CA ASN A 16 19.39 10.21 5.32
C ASN A 16 20.43 10.00 6.44
N ALA A 17 21.42 9.16 6.20
CA ALA A 17 22.52 8.84 7.12
C ALA A 17 22.08 8.37 8.53
N ARG A 18 20.85 7.87 8.68
CA ARG A 18 20.40 7.31 9.94
C ARG A 18 21.13 5.99 10.22
N LYS A 19 21.74 5.89 11.41
CA LYS A 19 22.33 4.63 11.88
C LYS A 19 21.23 3.60 12.13
N VAL A 20 21.44 2.38 11.67
CA VAL A 20 20.61 1.20 11.95
C VAL A 20 21.47 0.14 12.61
N LYS A 21 20.86 -0.69 13.44
CA LYS A 21 21.51 -1.85 14.07
C LYS A 21 20.96 -3.16 13.51
N ALA A 22 21.71 -4.24 13.66
CA ALA A 22 21.21 -5.58 13.34
C ALA A 22 19.89 -5.84 14.10
N GLY A 23 18.89 -6.34 13.36
CA GLY A 23 17.55 -6.58 13.88
C GLY A 23 16.59 -5.40 13.81
N ASP A 24 17.01 -4.23 13.29
CA ASP A 24 16.06 -3.17 12.93
C ASP A 24 15.27 -3.56 11.66
N ILE A 25 13.99 -3.20 11.63
CA ILE A 25 13.10 -3.38 10.48
C ILE A 25 12.77 -2.00 9.90
N VAL A 26 13.06 -1.81 8.61
CA VAL A 26 12.70 -0.58 7.90
C VAL A 26 11.51 -0.86 6.99
N ARG A 27 10.38 -0.20 7.25
CA ARG A 27 9.22 -0.20 6.36
C ARG A 27 9.22 1.07 5.51
N LEU A 28 9.40 0.88 4.21
CA LEU A 28 9.20 1.90 3.19
C LEU A 28 7.75 1.80 2.70
N ALA A 29 7.05 2.93 2.65
CA ALA A 29 5.72 3.03 2.09
C ALA A 29 5.73 4.21 1.12
N VAL A 30 5.35 3.95 -0.12
CA VAL A 30 5.28 4.96 -1.19
C VAL A 30 3.80 5.22 -1.45
N GLY A 31 3.45 6.48 -1.68
CA GLY A 31 2.10 6.84 -2.07
C GLY A 31 1.77 6.26 -3.46
N GLY A 32 0.52 5.84 -3.64
CA GLY A 32 -0.02 5.55 -4.97
C GLY A 32 -0.47 6.82 -5.69
N GLY A 33 -0.99 6.65 -6.91
CA GLY A 33 -1.71 7.69 -7.64
C GLY A 33 -3.16 7.83 -7.17
N GLY A 34 -3.81 8.95 -7.49
CA GLY A 34 -5.25 9.13 -7.34
C GLY A 34 -6.03 8.42 -8.45
N GLY A 35 -7.29 8.08 -8.19
CA GLY A 35 -8.22 7.57 -9.20
C GLY A 35 -8.80 8.66 -10.10
N PHE A 36 -9.44 8.25 -11.19
CA PHE A 36 -10.14 9.14 -12.13
C PHE A 36 -11.46 8.50 -12.58
N GLY A 37 -12.47 9.33 -12.81
CA GLY A 37 -13.78 8.89 -13.32
C GLY A 37 -14.68 8.27 -12.25
N ASP A 38 -15.87 7.82 -12.70
CA ASP A 38 -16.80 7.09 -11.86
C ASP A 38 -16.35 5.63 -11.71
N VAL A 39 -16.26 5.19 -10.46
CA VAL A 39 -15.88 3.84 -10.04
C VAL A 39 -16.79 2.78 -10.66
N SER A 40 -18.08 3.08 -10.88
CA SER A 40 -19.06 2.16 -11.48
C SER A 40 -18.78 1.81 -12.93
N GLN A 41 -17.95 2.61 -13.62
CA GLN A 41 -17.64 2.43 -15.04
C GLN A 41 -16.43 1.51 -15.28
N ARG A 42 -15.71 1.11 -14.23
CA ARG A 42 -14.59 0.16 -14.36
C ARG A 42 -15.15 -1.22 -14.69
N SER A 43 -14.66 -1.83 -15.77
CA SER A 43 -15.19 -3.12 -16.23
C SER A 43 -14.78 -4.28 -15.32
N ARG A 44 -15.58 -5.36 -15.30
CA ARG A 44 -15.27 -6.56 -14.51
C ARG A 44 -13.94 -7.22 -14.93
N ASP A 45 -13.58 -7.13 -16.23
CA ASP A 45 -12.32 -7.67 -16.74
C ASP A 45 -11.12 -6.87 -16.24
N GLU A 46 -11.21 -5.54 -16.19
CA GLU A 46 -10.16 -4.68 -15.60
C GLU A 46 -10.00 -4.94 -14.10
N ILE A 47 -11.10 -5.11 -13.37
CA ILE A 47 -11.05 -5.43 -11.93
C ILE A 47 -10.41 -6.81 -11.71
N THR A 48 -10.78 -7.80 -12.54
CA THR A 48 -10.18 -9.15 -12.48
C THR A 48 -8.68 -9.08 -12.75
N TYR A 49 -8.28 -8.29 -13.75
CA TYR A 49 -6.88 -8.04 -14.04
C TYR A 49 -6.14 -7.43 -12.84
N ASP A 50 -6.73 -6.43 -12.16
CA ASP A 50 -6.12 -5.80 -10.99
C ASP A 50 -5.94 -6.78 -9.81
N ILE A 51 -6.91 -7.69 -9.61
CA ILE A 51 -6.84 -8.74 -8.57
C ILE A 51 -5.75 -9.76 -8.91
N VAL A 52 -5.74 -10.29 -10.13
CA VAL A 52 -4.77 -11.31 -10.57
C VAL A 52 -3.34 -10.79 -10.48
N ASN A 53 -3.14 -9.51 -10.83
CA ASN A 53 -1.84 -8.84 -10.74
C ASN A 53 -1.52 -8.28 -9.35
N ARG A 54 -2.42 -8.45 -8.37
CA ARG A 54 -2.27 -7.99 -6.97
C ARG A 54 -2.07 -6.49 -6.83
N PHE A 55 -2.64 -5.70 -7.74
CA PHE A 55 -2.75 -4.26 -7.56
C PHE A 55 -3.80 -3.91 -6.49
N ILE A 56 -4.84 -4.72 -6.40
CA ILE A 56 -5.86 -4.67 -5.34
C ILE A 56 -6.11 -6.06 -4.76
N THR A 57 -6.72 -6.11 -3.58
CA THR A 57 -7.25 -7.36 -3.02
C THR A 57 -8.69 -7.58 -3.47
N GLU A 58 -9.17 -8.82 -3.37
CA GLU A 58 -10.57 -9.14 -3.65
C GLU A 58 -11.54 -8.40 -2.71
N ASP A 59 -11.20 -8.27 -1.43
CA ASP A 59 -11.99 -7.52 -0.45
C ASP A 59 -12.09 -6.03 -0.81
N PHE A 60 -11.00 -5.45 -1.31
CA PHE A 60 -11.02 -4.07 -1.83
C PHE A 60 -11.98 -3.99 -3.03
N ALA A 61 -11.93 -4.96 -3.93
CA ALA A 61 -12.80 -4.98 -5.11
C ALA A 61 -14.28 -5.11 -4.75
N LYS A 62 -14.64 -5.95 -3.77
CA LYS A 62 -16.01 -6.07 -3.26
C LYS A 62 -16.49 -4.76 -2.63
N THR A 63 -15.66 -4.15 -1.80
CA THR A 63 -15.99 -2.93 -1.06
C THR A 63 -16.16 -1.72 -1.96
N HIS A 64 -15.32 -1.58 -2.99
CA HIS A 64 -15.24 -0.37 -3.79
C HIS A 64 -15.85 -0.50 -5.20
N TYR A 65 -15.80 -1.69 -5.82
CA TYR A 65 -16.25 -1.89 -7.20
C TYR A 65 -17.50 -2.77 -7.33
N GLY A 66 -18.02 -3.36 -6.24
CA GLY A 66 -19.14 -4.31 -6.31
C GLY A 66 -18.79 -5.60 -7.08
N TYR A 67 -17.52 -6.01 -7.03
CA TYR A 67 -16.97 -7.20 -7.69
C TYR A 67 -17.52 -8.53 -7.13
#